data_AF-M5DV38-F1
#
_entry.id   AF-M5DV38-F1
#
_cell.length_a   1.000
_cell.length_b   1.000
_cell.length_c   1.000
_cell.angle_alpha   90.00
_cell.angle_beta   90.00
_cell.angle_gamma   90.00
#
_symmetry.space_group_name_H-M   'P 1'
#
loop_
_entity.id
_entity.type
_entity.pdbx_description
1 polymer ?
#
loop_
_entity_poly.entity_id
_entity_poly.type
_entity_poly.pdbx_seq_one_letter_code
_entity_poly.pdbx_strand_id
1 'polypeptide(L)'
;MSAPVFITAAAISAELHQAMLEARGLALTAKNARALAVRAGSRTVGFRAITDFIEELASTIIRQSQNINVLAEHLSQQAVNAWRADMASKHFDWVCTQNSRYQNSLTVSINECKAKQLALSIELQKGISLLTDQLEESRKQIRTANLIATSSHVEASSAGEFRRQLEVIADTIRATAGQIGAHLTKANALLSQSNKGRRA
;
A
#
# COMPACT_ATOMS: atom_id res chain seq x y z
N MET A 1 -10.07 -10.89 19.88
CA MET A 1 -11.05 -9.98 19.23
C MET A 1 -10.38 -9.42 17.98
N SER A 2 -10.93 -9.66 16.78
CA SER A 2 -10.40 -9.05 15.56
C SER A 2 -10.72 -7.56 15.56
N ALA A 3 -9.74 -6.72 15.22
CA ALA A 3 -9.97 -5.29 15.12
C ALA A 3 -11.01 -5.02 14.01
N PRO A 4 -11.93 -4.06 14.19
CA PRO A 4 -12.85 -3.65 13.14
C PRO A 4 -12.11 -3.29 11.86
N VAL A 5 -12.69 -3.64 10.71
CA VAL A 5 -12.07 -3.47 9.37
C VAL A 5 -11.60 -2.02 9.13
N PHE A 6 -12.29 -1.03 9.70
CA PHE A 6 -11.87 0.38 9.59
C PHE A 6 -10.56 0.68 10.36
N ILE A 7 -10.33 0.05 11.51
CA ILE A 7 -9.07 0.19 12.26
C ILE A 7 -7.94 -0.45 11.46
N THR A 8 -8.18 -1.62 10.87
CA THR A 8 -7.23 -2.28 9.98
C THR A 8 -6.92 -1.42 8.75
N ALA A 9 -7.94 -0.82 8.12
CA ALA A 9 -7.77 0.04 6.95
C ALA A 9 -6.95 1.31 7.28
N ALA A 10 -7.20 1.94 8.43
CA ALA A 10 -6.42 3.08 8.90
C ALA A 10 -4.95 2.70 9.18
N ALA A 11 -4.72 1.54 9.81
CA ALA A 11 -3.37 1.03 10.05
C ALA A 11 -2.62 0.70 8.74
N ILE A 12 -3.31 0.12 7.75
CA ILE A 12 -2.76 -0.12 6.42
C ILE A 12 -2.39 1.21 5.74
N SER A 13 -3.26 2.22 5.77
CA SER A 13 -2.96 3.55 5.22
C SER A 13 -1.74 4.19 5.89
N ALA A 14 -1.59 4.04 7.20
CA ALA A 14 -0.42 4.55 7.92
C ALA A 14 0.90 3.88 7.47
N GLU A 15 0.93 2.55 7.36
CA GLU A 15 2.11 1.81 6.87
C GLU A 15 2.46 2.19 5.42
N LEU A 16 1.46 2.39 4.57
CA LEU A 16 1.64 2.81 3.18
C LEU A 16 2.14 4.24 3.05
N HIS A 17 1.69 5.12 3.94
CA HIS A 17 2.21 6.48 4.01
C HIS A 17 3.70 6.49 4.34
N GLN A 18 4.15 5.64 5.28
CA GLN A 18 5.58 5.48 5.58
C GLN A 18 6.36 4.95 4.37
N ALA A 19 5.85 3.92 3.69
CA ALA A 19 6.43 3.42 2.44
C ALA A 19 6.59 4.52 1.37
N MET A 20 5.62 5.44 1.26
CA MET A 20 5.69 6.57 0.34
C MET A 20 6.83 7.54 0.69
N LEU A 21 7.00 7.86 1.98
CA LEU A 21 8.05 8.78 2.42
C LEU A 21 9.44 8.22 2.07
N GLU A 22 9.65 6.93 2.31
CA GLU A 22 10.88 6.23 1.94
C GLU A 22 11.11 6.24 0.41
N ALA A 23 10.06 6.01 -0.38
CA ALA A 23 10.15 6.04 -1.84
C ALA A 23 10.55 7.43 -2.39
N ARG A 24 10.13 8.51 -1.73
CA ARG A 24 10.57 9.88 -2.09
C ARG A 24 12.07 10.07 -1.84
N GLY A 25 12.58 9.54 -0.73
CA GLY A 25 14.02 9.53 -0.44
C GLY A 25 14.82 8.74 -1.50
N LEU A 26 14.29 7.59 -1.91
CA LEU A 26 14.86 6.78 -2.99
C LEU A 26 14.97 7.58 -4.31
N ALA A 27 13.91 8.28 -4.70
CA ALA A 27 13.89 9.08 -5.93
C ALA A 27 14.89 10.24 -5.92
N LEU A 28 15.07 10.90 -4.77
CA LEU A 28 16.06 11.96 -4.63
C LEU A 28 17.49 11.41 -4.76
N THR A 29 17.75 10.26 -4.13
CA THR A 29 19.04 9.55 -4.22
C THR A 29 19.35 9.15 -5.65
N ALA A 30 18.36 8.62 -6.38
CA ALA A 30 18.47 8.26 -7.79
C ALA A 30 18.83 9.48 -8.68
N LYS A 31 18.15 10.61 -8.48
CA LYS A 31 18.43 11.85 -9.23
C LYS A 31 19.84 12.37 -8.97
N ASN A 32 20.30 12.32 -7.73
CA ASN A 32 21.65 12.72 -7.36
C ASN A 32 22.70 11.78 -7.97
N ALA A 33 22.42 10.47 -7.98
CA ALA A 33 23.25 9.45 -8.64
C ALA A 33 23.35 9.68 -10.15
N ARG A 34 22.24 10.01 -10.82
CA ARG A 34 22.22 10.35 -12.25
C ARG A 34 23.06 11.57 -12.56
N ALA A 35 22.94 12.64 -11.77
CA ALA A 35 23.74 13.84 -11.93
C ALA A 35 25.25 13.56 -11.78
N LEU A 36 25.61 12.63 -10.88
CA LEU A 36 26.98 12.14 -10.76
C LEU A 36 27.43 11.34 -11.99
N ALA A 37 26.59 10.42 -12.48
CA ALA A 37 26.84 9.63 -13.68
C ALA A 37 27.12 10.50 -14.92
N VAL A 38 26.31 11.54 -15.11
CA VAL A 38 26.47 12.50 -16.23
C VAL A 38 27.79 13.27 -16.10
N ARG A 39 28.17 13.68 -14.88
CA ARG A 39 29.45 14.37 -14.62
C ARG A 39 30.67 13.48 -14.85
N ALA A 40 30.54 12.17 -14.62
CA ALA A 40 31.60 11.19 -14.86
C ALA A 40 31.81 10.87 -16.35
N GLY A 41 30.88 11.27 -17.23
CA GLY A 41 31.02 11.17 -18.68
C GLY A 41 31.01 9.72 -19.20
N SER A 42 31.84 9.43 -20.22
CA SER A 42 31.86 8.14 -20.92
C SER A 42 32.45 6.98 -20.10
N ARG A 43 33.05 7.24 -18.94
CA ARG A 43 33.64 6.19 -18.08
C ARG A 43 32.60 5.36 -17.33
N THR A 44 31.33 5.75 -17.40
CA THR A 44 30.25 5.20 -16.55
C THR A 44 28.97 4.91 -17.35
N VAL A 45 29.07 4.47 -18.61
CA VAL A 45 27.90 4.18 -19.47
C VAL A 45 26.97 3.13 -18.84
N GLY A 46 27.50 2.06 -18.25
CA GLY A 46 26.71 1.07 -17.50
C GLY A 46 26.00 1.69 -16.30
N PHE A 47 26.64 2.68 -15.65
CA PHE A 47 26.05 3.39 -14.52
C PHE A 47 24.91 4.32 -14.93
N ARG A 48 24.95 4.92 -16.14
CA ARG A 48 23.82 5.71 -16.66
C ARG A 48 22.56 4.87 -16.80
N ALA A 49 22.66 3.70 -17.43
CA ALA A 49 21.54 2.76 -17.58
C ALA A 49 20.97 2.31 -16.22
N ILE A 50 21.85 2.09 -15.24
CA ILE A 50 21.46 1.79 -13.86
C ILE A 50 20.71 2.97 -13.22
N THR A 51 21.23 4.21 -13.32
CA THR A 51 20.58 5.38 -12.71
C THR A 51 19.24 5.72 -13.33
N ASP A 52 19.11 5.57 -14.66
CA ASP A 52 17.85 5.78 -15.37
C ASP A 52 16.80 4.75 -14.92
N PHE A 53 17.20 3.49 -14.76
CA PHE A 53 16.33 2.45 -14.22
C PHE A 53 15.90 2.75 -12.77
N ILE A 54 16.83 3.16 -11.90
CA ILE A 54 16.51 3.45 -10.50
C ILE A 54 15.52 4.62 -10.43
N GLU A 55 15.65 5.64 -11.29
CA GLU A 55 14.71 6.75 -11.33
C GLU A 55 13.32 6.33 -11.82
N GLU A 56 13.24 5.46 -12.83
CA GLU A 56 11.97 4.87 -13.29
C GLU A 56 11.31 4.03 -12.18
N LEU A 57 12.10 3.22 -11.48
CA LEU A 57 11.66 2.41 -10.36
C LEU A 57 11.15 3.28 -9.21
N ALA A 58 11.92 4.29 -8.81
CA ALA A 58 11.53 5.22 -7.75
C ALA A 58 10.23 5.97 -8.10
N SER A 59 10.13 6.44 -9.35
CA SER A 59 8.93 7.12 -9.86
C SER A 59 7.72 6.17 -9.85
N THR A 60 7.92 4.92 -10.21
CA THR A 60 6.86 3.90 -10.19
C THR A 60 6.41 3.59 -8.77
N ILE A 61 7.33 3.41 -7.82
CA ILE A 61 7.00 3.17 -6.41
C ILE A 61 6.26 4.38 -5.81
N ILE A 62 6.69 5.61 -6.10
CA ILE A 62 5.98 6.82 -5.65
C ILE A 62 4.54 6.83 -6.16
N ARG A 63 4.35 6.65 -7.48
CA ARG A 63 3.03 6.62 -8.11
C ARG A 63 2.14 5.53 -7.52
N GLN A 64 2.68 4.32 -7.36
CA GLN A 64 1.94 3.23 -6.75
C GLN A 64 1.59 3.50 -5.29
N SER A 65 2.54 3.98 -4.49
CA SER A 65 2.28 4.33 -3.10
C SER A 65 1.20 5.41 -2.96
N GLN A 66 1.15 6.38 -3.89
CA GLN A 66 0.07 7.37 -3.97
C GLN A 66 -1.27 6.73 -4.27
N ASN A 67 -1.33 5.87 -5.29
CA ASN A 67 -2.55 5.16 -5.65
C ASN A 67 -3.06 4.28 -4.50
N ILE A 68 -2.17 3.52 -3.85
CA ILE A 68 -2.54 2.67 -2.72
C ILE A 68 -3.01 3.52 -1.54
N ASN A 69 -2.38 4.66 -1.27
CA ASN A 69 -2.80 5.53 -0.16
C ASN A 69 -4.21 6.10 -0.38
N VAL A 70 -4.53 6.56 -1.60
CA VAL A 70 -5.89 7.00 -1.97
C VAL A 70 -6.89 5.86 -1.82
N LEU A 71 -6.55 4.64 -2.28
CA LEU A 71 -7.39 3.47 -2.11
C LEU A 71 -7.61 3.12 -0.63
N ALA A 72 -6.58 3.19 0.20
CA ALA A 72 -6.65 2.88 1.62
C ALA A 72 -7.50 3.91 2.39
N GLU A 73 -7.40 5.19 2.02
CA GLU A 73 -8.25 6.26 2.56
C GLU A 73 -9.73 6.03 2.22
N HIS A 74 -10.04 5.79 0.94
CA HIS A 74 -11.40 5.45 0.51
C HIS A 74 -11.93 4.20 1.23
N LEU A 75 -11.09 3.17 1.37
CA LEU A 75 -11.45 1.94 2.05
C LEU A 75 -11.77 2.16 3.54
N SER A 76 -11.01 3.02 4.21
CA SER A 76 -11.26 3.40 5.60
C SER A 76 -12.65 4.05 5.74
N GLN A 77 -12.98 5.00 4.86
CA GLN A 77 -14.28 5.66 4.85
C GLN A 77 -15.43 4.68 4.55
N GLN A 78 -15.25 3.78 3.56
CA GLN A 78 -16.21 2.73 3.24
C GLN A 78 -16.40 1.76 4.41
N ALA A 79 -15.34 1.39 5.12
CA ALA A 79 -15.39 0.50 6.27
C ALA A 79 -16.17 1.12 7.43
N VAL A 80 -16.00 2.42 7.70
CA VAL A 80 -16.80 3.14 8.70
C VAL A 80 -18.28 3.16 8.31
N ASN A 81 -18.59 3.44 7.05
CA ASN A 81 -19.97 3.46 6.57
C ASN A 81 -20.63 2.07 6.67
N ALA A 82 -19.92 1.01 6.28
CA ALA A 82 -20.39 -0.37 6.40
C ALA A 82 -20.61 -0.75 7.87
N TRP A 83 -19.71 -0.36 8.77
CA TRP A 83 -19.85 -0.61 10.20
C TRP A 83 -21.06 0.13 10.80
N ARG A 84 -21.27 1.41 10.44
CA ARG A 84 -22.45 2.17 10.87
C ARG A 84 -23.75 1.52 10.39
N ALA A 85 -23.79 1.06 9.15
CA ALA A 85 -24.94 0.35 8.59
C ALA A 85 -25.20 -0.99 9.31
N ASP A 86 -24.15 -1.74 9.65
CA ASP A 86 -24.25 -2.97 10.44
C ASP A 86 -24.81 -2.73 11.84
N MET A 87 -24.35 -1.66 12.52
CA MET A 87 -24.88 -1.27 13.83
C MET A 87 -26.35 -0.87 13.75
N ALA A 88 -26.73 -0.05 12.77
CA ALA A 88 -28.12 0.33 12.56
C ALA A 88 -29.01 -0.89 12.30
N SER A 89 -28.56 -1.82 11.47
CA SER A 89 -29.26 -3.08 11.16
C SER A 89 -29.48 -3.92 12.42
N LYS A 90 -28.46 -4.07 13.27
CA LYS A 90 -28.58 -4.77 14.57
C LYS A 90 -29.57 -4.12 15.52
N HIS A 91 -29.62 -2.79 15.58
CA HIS A 91 -30.63 -2.08 16.37
C HIS A 91 -32.04 -2.29 15.82
N PHE A 92 -32.21 -2.28 14.50
CA PHE A 92 -33.50 -2.61 13.88
C PHE A 92 -33.95 -4.04 14.16
N ASP A 93 -33.04 -5.01 14.04
CA ASP A 93 -33.33 -6.41 14.38
C ASP A 93 -33.68 -6.54 15.86
N TRP A 94 -32.99 -5.83 16.76
CA TRP A 94 -33.35 -5.78 18.17
C TRP A 94 -34.77 -5.23 18.40
N VAL A 95 -35.15 -4.11 17.76
CA VAL A 95 -36.52 -3.58 17.87
C VAL A 95 -37.56 -4.60 17.37
N CYS A 96 -37.26 -5.33 16.28
CA CYS A 96 -38.14 -6.38 15.77
C CYS A 96 -38.37 -7.51 16.78
N THR A 97 -37.39 -7.82 17.64
CA THR A 97 -37.56 -8.82 18.72
C THR A 97 -38.44 -8.33 19.86
N GLN A 98 -38.65 -7.01 20.01
CA GLN A 98 -39.51 -6.44 21.06
C GLN A 98 -41.01 -6.53 20.73
N ASN A 99 -41.38 -6.99 19.52
CA ASN A 99 -42.75 -7.25 19.08
C ASN A 99 -43.74 -6.08 19.37
N SER A 100 -43.28 -4.85 19.10
CA SER A 100 -44.04 -3.62 19.37
C SER A 100 -45.17 -3.41 18.36
N ARG A 101 -46.26 -2.78 18.79
CA ARG A 101 -47.42 -2.42 17.94
C ARG A 101 -47.06 -1.53 16.74
N TYR A 102 -45.89 -0.88 16.77
CA TYR A 102 -45.39 0.01 15.72
C TYR A 102 -44.33 -0.63 14.80
N GLN A 103 -44.10 -1.94 14.92
CA GLN A 103 -43.10 -2.62 14.10
C GLN A 103 -43.37 -2.46 12.60
N ASN A 104 -44.63 -2.56 12.19
CA ASN A 104 -45.03 -2.42 10.78
C ASN A 104 -44.72 -1.03 10.19
N SER A 105 -44.69 0.04 11.00
CA SER A 105 -44.33 1.37 10.51
C SER A 105 -42.83 1.53 10.23
N LEU A 106 -42.00 0.62 10.74
CA LEU A 106 -40.54 0.64 10.54
C LEU A 106 -40.07 -0.28 9.41
N THR A 107 -40.92 -1.18 8.90
CA THR A 107 -40.56 -2.21 7.91
C THR A 107 -39.86 -1.64 6.68
N VAL A 108 -40.31 -0.49 6.16
CA VAL A 108 -39.69 0.17 5.00
C VAL A 108 -38.24 0.58 5.33
N SER A 109 -38.04 1.31 6.43
CA SER A 109 -36.70 1.76 6.86
C SER A 109 -35.76 0.60 7.19
N ILE A 110 -36.29 -0.51 7.72
CA ILE A 110 -35.52 -1.73 7.98
C ILE A 110 -35.03 -2.34 6.67
N ASN A 111 -35.91 -2.46 5.67
CA ASN A 111 -35.55 -3.01 4.37
C ASN A 111 -34.53 -2.14 3.64
N GLU A 112 -34.70 -0.82 3.67
CA GLU A 112 -33.73 0.14 3.11
C GLU A 112 -32.37 0.04 3.81
N CYS A 113 -32.35 -0.07 5.14
CA CYS A 113 -31.12 -0.24 5.91
C CYS A 113 -30.39 -1.53 5.53
N LYS A 114 -31.11 -2.65 5.42
CA LYS A 114 -30.55 -3.96 5.02
C LYS A 114 -29.99 -3.92 3.59
N ALA A 115 -30.71 -3.30 2.65
CA ALA A 115 -30.24 -3.13 1.28
C ALA A 115 -28.96 -2.29 1.24
N LYS A 116 -28.92 -1.18 1.98
CA LYS A 116 -27.74 -0.30 2.07
C LYS A 116 -26.55 -0.99 2.73
N GLN A 117 -26.77 -1.77 3.79
CA GLN A 117 -25.74 -2.58 4.44
C GLN A 117 -25.11 -3.58 3.45
N LEU A 118 -25.94 -4.29 2.68
CA LEU A 118 -25.46 -5.24 1.68
C LEU A 118 -24.62 -4.54 0.60
N ALA A 119 -25.09 -3.42 0.07
CA ALA A 119 -24.38 -2.65 -0.95
C ALA A 119 -23.00 -2.18 -0.45
N LEU A 120 -22.95 -1.58 0.75
CA LEU A 120 -21.70 -1.12 1.36
C LEU A 120 -20.74 -2.28 1.68
N SER A 121 -21.25 -3.45 2.07
CA SER A 121 -20.42 -4.62 2.32
C SER A 121 -19.79 -5.17 1.04
N ILE A 122 -20.53 -5.20 -0.07
CA ILE A 122 -20.02 -5.63 -1.38
C ILE A 122 -18.95 -4.65 -1.87
N GLU A 123 -19.21 -3.34 -1.76
CA GLU A 123 -18.26 -2.31 -2.17
C GLU A 123 -16.96 -2.39 -1.36
N LEU A 124 -17.07 -2.57 -0.04
CA LEU A 124 -15.93 -2.75 0.85
C LEU A 124 -15.10 -3.99 0.47
N GLN A 125 -15.73 -5.12 0.14
CA GLN A 125 -15.02 -6.32 -0.29
C GLN A 125 -14.27 -6.12 -1.61
N LYS A 126 -14.88 -5.43 -2.57
CA LYS A 126 -14.22 -5.06 -3.84
C LYS A 126 -13.00 -4.18 -3.58
N GLY A 127 -13.13 -3.18 -2.71
CA GLY A 127 -12.02 -2.31 -2.31
C GLY A 127 -10.87 -3.07 -1.66
N ILE A 128 -11.17 -4.01 -0.76
CA ILE A 128 -10.15 -4.90 -0.14
C ILE A 128 -9.41 -5.70 -1.20
N SER A 129 -10.12 -6.29 -2.17
CA SER A 129 -9.50 -7.07 -3.25
C SER A 129 -8.54 -6.20 -4.07
N LEU A 130 -9.00 -5.04 -4.51
CA LEU A 130 -8.20 -4.10 -5.30
C LEU A 130 -6.94 -3.65 -4.55
N LEU A 131 -7.08 -3.35 -3.26
CA LEU A 131 -5.95 -2.99 -2.40
C LEU A 131 -4.93 -4.13 -2.30
N THR A 132 -5.41 -5.38 -2.18
CA THR A 132 -4.56 -6.58 -2.14
C THR A 132 -3.76 -6.74 -3.43
N ASP A 133 -4.43 -6.61 -4.58
CA ASP A 133 -3.78 -6.76 -5.88
C ASP A 133 -2.71 -5.69 -6.08
N GLN A 134 -2.99 -4.45 -5.68
CA GLN A 134 -2.05 -3.35 -5.80
C GLN A 134 -0.84 -3.51 -4.85
N LEU A 135 -1.06 -4.02 -3.63
CA LEU A 135 0.01 -4.36 -2.69
C LEU A 135 0.93 -5.46 -3.23
N GLU A 136 0.36 -6.51 -3.82
CA GLU A 136 1.14 -7.59 -4.43
C GLU A 136 1.94 -7.09 -5.63
N GLU A 137 1.36 -6.22 -6.45
CA GLU A 137 2.09 -5.61 -7.57
C GLU A 137 3.27 -4.75 -7.08
N SER A 138 3.08 -3.93 -6.05
CA SER A 138 4.19 -3.17 -5.45
C SER A 138 5.28 -4.06 -4.85
N ARG A 139 4.93 -5.21 -4.26
CA ARG A 139 5.93 -6.18 -3.78
C ARG A 139 6.78 -6.74 -4.91
N LYS A 140 6.19 -7.05 -6.07
CA LYS A 140 6.96 -7.54 -7.23
C LYS A 140 7.99 -6.50 -7.66
N GLN A 141 7.59 -5.23 -7.73
CA GLN A 141 8.48 -4.15 -8.15
C GLN A 141 9.64 -3.92 -7.16
N ILE A 142 9.38 -3.99 -5.85
CA ILE A 142 10.44 -3.93 -4.83
C ILE A 142 11.41 -5.12 -4.95
N ARG A 143 10.92 -6.31 -5.32
CA ARG A 143 11.79 -7.46 -5.57
C ARG A 143 12.72 -7.23 -6.76
N THR A 144 12.19 -6.66 -7.84
CA THR A 144 12.97 -6.23 -9.01
C THR A 144 13.99 -5.16 -8.61
N ALA A 145 13.62 -4.21 -7.75
CA ALA A 145 14.54 -3.20 -7.21
C ALA A 145 15.75 -3.82 -6.50
N ASN A 146 15.52 -4.80 -5.64
CA ASN A 146 16.59 -5.47 -4.88
C ASN A 146 17.55 -6.26 -5.78
N LEU A 147 17.02 -6.94 -6.81
CA LEU A 147 17.85 -7.61 -7.81
C LEU A 147 18.78 -6.61 -8.52
N ILE A 148 18.25 -5.44 -8.87
CA ILE A 148 19.01 -4.45 -9.62
C ILE A 148 19.98 -3.67 -8.74
N ALA A 149 19.64 -3.42 -7.47
CA ALA A 149 20.61 -2.90 -6.51
C ALA A 149 21.82 -3.86 -6.34
N THR A 150 21.57 -5.16 -6.40
CA THR A 150 22.63 -6.18 -6.36
C THR A 150 23.48 -6.15 -7.64
N SER A 151 22.84 -6.08 -8.81
CA SER A 151 23.54 -5.92 -10.09
C SER A 151 24.35 -4.62 -10.15
N SER A 152 23.81 -3.53 -9.59
CA SER A 152 24.48 -2.22 -9.51
C SER A 152 25.73 -2.27 -8.65
N HIS A 153 25.77 -3.14 -7.63
CA HIS A 153 26.95 -3.34 -6.81
C HIS A 153 28.07 -4.04 -7.60
N VAL A 154 27.72 -5.01 -8.47
CA VAL A 154 28.67 -5.66 -9.38
C VAL A 154 29.23 -4.64 -10.38
N GLU A 155 28.38 -3.81 -10.97
CA GLU A 155 28.80 -2.77 -11.93
C GLU A 155 29.59 -1.63 -11.27
N ALA A 156 29.30 -1.31 -10.00
CA ALA A 156 30.08 -0.33 -9.25
C ALA A 156 31.53 -0.78 -9.04
N SER A 157 31.76 -2.09 -8.89
CA SER A 157 33.10 -2.65 -8.69
C SER A 157 34.03 -2.42 -9.90
N SER A 158 33.49 -2.23 -11.10
CA SER A 158 34.24 -1.95 -12.34
C SER A 158 34.39 -0.45 -12.65
N ALA A 159 33.83 0.45 -11.84
CA ALA A 159 33.75 1.89 -12.12
C ALA A 159 34.95 2.75 -11.67
N GLY A 160 36.06 2.12 -11.26
CA GLY A 160 37.32 2.80 -10.92
C GLY A 160 37.16 3.88 -9.84
N GLU A 161 37.46 5.14 -10.19
CA GLU A 161 37.47 6.30 -9.29
C GLU A 161 36.10 6.60 -8.65
N PHE A 162 35.01 6.24 -9.33
CA PHE A 162 33.65 6.51 -8.84
C PHE A 162 33.11 5.38 -7.96
N ARG A 163 33.77 4.20 -7.92
CA ARG A 163 33.31 2.98 -7.23
C ARG A 163 32.66 3.25 -5.88
N ARG A 164 33.36 3.95 -5.00
CA ARG A 164 32.90 4.20 -3.62
C ARG A 164 31.60 5.01 -3.57
N GLN A 165 31.42 5.96 -4.48
CA GLN A 165 30.19 6.76 -4.54
C GLN A 165 29.02 5.91 -5.07
N LEU A 166 29.29 5.04 -6.04
CA LEU A 166 28.27 4.15 -6.62
C LEU A 166 27.86 3.02 -5.65
N GLU A 167 28.81 2.48 -4.89
CA GLU A 167 28.55 1.50 -3.82
C GLU A 167 27.62 2.09 -2.76
N VAL A 168 27.89 3.31 -2.29
CA VAL A 168 27.03 4.01 -1.32
C VAL A 168 25.62 4.22 -1.88
N ILE A 169 25.48 4.57 -3.15
CA ILE A 169 24.18 4.71 -3.82
C ILE A 169 23.45 3.36 -3.87
N ALA A 170 24.12 2.28 -4.28
CA ALA A 170 23.53 0.95 -4.36
C ALA A 170 23.09 0.42 -2.99
N ASP A 171 23.87 0.69 -1.93
CA ASP A 171 23.54 0.32 -0.56
C ASP A 171 22.34 1.11 -0.03
N THR A 172 22.29 2.41 -0.32
CA THR A 172 21.14 3.27 0.05
C THR A 172 19.87 2.77 -0.62
N ILE A 173 19.93 2.43 -1.91
CA ILE A 173 18.77 1.88 -2.66
C ILE A 173 18.29 0.57 -2.03
N ARG A 174 19.21 -0.33 -1.71
CA ARG A 174 18.90 -1.63 -1.11
C ARG A 174 18.25 -1.45 0.27
N ALA A 175 18.80 -0.57 1.09
CA ALA A 175 18.28 -0.27 2.43
C ALA A 175 16.85 0.30 2.35
N THR A 176 16.64 1.33 1.53
CA THR A 176 15.33 1.97 1.37
C THR A 176 14.31 1.04 0.72
N ALA A 177 14.69 0.26 -0.30
CA ALA A 177 13.81 -0.75 -0.89
C ALA A 177 13.41 -1.83 0.13
N GLY A 178 14.34 -2.21 1.02
CA GLY A 178 14.07 -3.11 2.14
C GLY A 178 13.05 -2.54 3.13
N GLN A 179 13.19 -1.27 3.50
CA GLN A 179 12.23 -0.56 4.38
C GLN A 179 10.84 -0.49 3.76
N ILE A 180 10.73 -0.13 2.49
CA ILE A 180 9.46 -0.11 1.74
C ILE A 180 8.84 -1.51 1.72
N GLY A 181 9.65 -2.54 1.42
CA GLY A 181 9.22 -3.93 1.47
C GLY A 181 8.69 -4.36 2.84
N ALA A 182 9.31 -3.89 3.93
CA ALA A 182 8.86 -4.16 5.29
C ALA A 182 7.49 -3.54 5.59
N HIS A 183 7.28 -2.27 5.21
CA HIS A 183 5.98 -1.59 5.33
C HIS A 183 4.87 -2.28 4.53
N LEU A 184 5.15 -2.67 3.28
CA LEU A 184 4.20 -3.42 2.45
C LEU A 184 3.86 -4.80 3.06
N THR A 185 4.85 -5.47 3.64
CA THR A 185 4.65 -6.77 4.29
C THR A 185 3.76 -6.63 5.54
N LYS A 186 3.98 -5.59 6.35
CA LYS A 186 3.12 -5.29 7.50
C LYS A 186 1.68 -4.97 7.07
N ALA A 187 1.50 -4.12 6.06
CA ALA A 187 0.19 -3.80 5.50
C ALA A 187 -0.56 -5.06 5.04
N ASN A 188 0.12 -5.97 4.34
CA ASN A 188 -0.49 -7.22 3.89
C ASN A 188 -0.83 -8.17 5.05
N ALA A 189 0.01 -8.23 6.08
CA ALA A 189 -0.25 -9.02 7.28
C ALA A 189 -1.50 -8.52 8.03
N LEU A 190 -1.66 -7.21 8.18
CA LEU A 190 -2.85 -6.57 8.77
C LEU A 190 -4.12 -6.94 7.99
N LEU A 191 -4.06 -6.84 6.66
CA LEU A 191 -5.18 -7.19 5.79
C LEU A 191 -5.56 -8.68 5.89
N SER A 192 -4.55 -9.56 5.90
CA SER A 192 -4.74 -11.02 6.00
C SER A 192 -5.35 -11.45 7.34
N GLN A 193 -4.96 -10.81 8.45
CA GLN A 193 -5.54 -11.07 9.77
C GLN A 193 -7.00 -10.63 9.85
N SER A 194 -7.34 -9.48 9.27
CA SER A 194 -8.71 -9.00 9.18
C SER A 194 -9.61 -9.91 8.35
N ASN A 195 -9.07 -10.59 7.34
CA ASN A 195 -9.84 -11.49 6.48
C ASN A 195 -10.08 -12.86 7.16
N LYS A 196 -9.12 -13.36 7.95
CA LYS A 196 -9.26 -14.59 8.74
C LYS A 196 -10.29 -14.45 9.87
N GLY A 197 -10.32 -13.31 10.54
CA GLY A 197 -11.31 -13.02 11.59
C GLY A 197 -12.76 -12.90 11.11
N ARG A 198 -13.01 -13.03 9.80
CA ARG A 198 -14.33 -12.96 9.16
C ARG A 198 -14.83 -14.31 8.64
N ARG A 199 -13.97 -15.33 8.62
CA ARG A 199 -14.26 -16.72 8.18
C ARG A 199 -14.44 -17.70 9.35
N ALA A 200 -14.11 -17.30 10.57
CA ALA A 200 -14.36 -18.02 11.81
C ALA A 200 -15.52 -17.36 12.56
#